data_AF-A0A661EMA5-F1
#
_entry.id   AF-A0A661EMA5-F1
#
_cell.length_a   1.000
_cell.length_b   1.000
_cell.length_c   1.000
_cell.angle_alpha   90.00
_cell.angle_beta   90.00
_cell.angle_gamma   90.00
#
_symmetry.space_group_name_H-M   'P 1'
#
loop_
_entity.id
_entity.type
_entity.pdbx_description
1 polymer ?
#
loop_
_entity_poly.entity_id
_entity_poly.type
_entity_poly.pdbx_seq_one_letter_code
_entity_poly.pdbx_strand_id
1 'polypeptide(L)'
;YLTVGSNCNACEDIPLRAAMHRFKADGSEFETFATGLRNSVDFGWAPWDNRLYATDNGRDLLGDNLPPCELNQVVKDGFYGWPYSWGDRQPDPDLGANNPGRVENSIGPVHDFKAHTAPLGMTFLNGKNLPAEFQRSALVAQHGSWNRTKKSGYRLVSLHWDSAGAITERDFLTGFEVNEQVIGRPAFVEQGPDGAIYISDDFTGSIYRVGYGEGRKHAGIAASQRMPDEDKNAQLPMVELSAEDIAQEIAKGDQLYQQYDCASCHDPARAGEDVVTVPLANLAERYSRQSMSEFLATPTPPMPAFPLTTEDRDALANYLLKAP
;
A
#
# COMPACT_ATOMS: atom_id res chain seq x y z
N TYR A 1 6.14 18.23 2.62
CA TYR A 1 4.71 17.94 2.41
C TYR A 1 4.42 16.59 3.02
N LEU A 2 3.25 16.42 3.61
CA LEU A 2 2.82 15.20 4.27
C LEU A 2 1.34 15.00 3.96
N THR A 3 0.99 13.84 3.43
CA THR A 3 -0.40 13.44 3.26
C THR A 3 -0.83 12.59 4.45
N VAL A 4 -2.08 12.76 4.86
CA VAL A 4 -2.67 11.96 5.95
C VAL A 4 -4.03 11.47 5.47
N GLY A 5 -4.14 10.15 5.31
CA GLY A 5 -5.39 9.52 4.88
C GLY A 5 -6.50 9.58 5.92
N SER A 6 -7.73 9.37 5.47
CA SER A 6 -8.90 9.17 6.32
C SER A 6 -8.75 7.90 7.14
N ASN A 7 -9.31 7.89 8.34
CA ASN A 7 -9.30 6.73 9.25
C ASN A 7 -10.51 5.81 9.08
N CYS A 8 -11.43 6.14 8.15
CA CYS A 8 -12.68 5.43 7.97
C CYS A 8 -12.94 5.17 6.49
N ASN A 9 -13.86 4.24 6.22
CA ASN A 9 -14.24 3.99 4.85
C ASN A 9 -14.97 5.17 4.22
N ALA A 10 -15.96 5.75 4.93
CA ALA A 10 -16.74 6.93 4.54
C ALA A 10 -17.30 7.63 5.79
N CYS A 11 -16.72 8.76 6.16
CA CYS A 11 -17.15 9.57 7.29
C CYS A 11 -16.54 10.97 7.22
N GLU A 12 -17.10 11.91 7.97
CA GLU A 12 -16.43 13.17 8.29
C GLU A 12 -15.36 12.90 9.36
N ASP A 13 -14.11 13.21 9.02
CA ASP A 13 -12.94 12.92 9.87
C ASP A 13 -12.45 14.19 10.58
N ILE A 14 -11.44 14.05 11.45
CA ILE A 14 -10.76 15.20 12.04
C ILE A 14 -10.06 16.02 10.95
N PRO A 15 -9.92 17.36 11.10
CA PRO A 15 -9.38 18.23 10.05
C PRO A 15 -7.97 17.90 9.53
N LEU A 16 -7.19 17.13 10.30
CA LEU A 16 -5.85 16.70 9.90
C LEU A 16 -5.84 15.50 8.95
N ARG A 17 -6.97 14.83 8.74
CA ARG A 17 -7.08 13.64 7.88
C ARG A 17 -7.76 13.97 6.57
N ALA A 18 -7.61 13.06 5.62
CA ALA A 18 -8.01 13.24 4.23
C ALA A 18 -7.48 14.57 3.64
N ALA A 19 -6.22 14.86 3.94
CA ALA A 19 -5.61 16.16 3.70
C ALA A 19 -4.13 16.05 3.39
N MET A 20 -3.63 17.05 2.67
CA MET A 20 -2.22 17.28 2.44
C MET A 20 -1.79 18.50 3.25
N HIS A 21 -0.71 18.35 4.01
CA HIS A 21 -0.12 19.38 4.85
C HIS A 21 1.27 19.77 4.34
N ARG A 22 1.70 20.96 4.71
CA ARG A 22 3.03 21.49 4.43
C ARG A 22 3.62 22.10 5.70
N PHE A 23 4.91 21.88 5.90
CA PHE A 23 5.71 22.44 6.97
C PHE A 23 7.18 22.45 6.51
N LYS A 24 7.99 23.28 7.15
CA LYS A 24 9.45 23.27 6.98
C LYS A 24 10.05 22.00 7.58
N ALA A 25 11.24 21.60 7.15
CA ALA A 25 11.89 20.39 7.65
C ALA A 25 12.15 20.40 9.18
N ASP A 26 12.20 21.59 9.80
CA ASP A 26 12.32 21.78 11.25
C ASP A 26 10.97 21.68 12.00
N GLY A 27 9.87 21.43 11.29
CA GLY A 27 8.52 21.32 11.84
C GLY A 27 7.76 22.65 11.95
N SER A 28 8.40 23.79 11.64
CA SER A 28 7.74 25.10 11.69
C SER A 28 6.87 25.37 10.44
N GLU A 29 6.03 26.41 10.52
CA GLU A 29 5.14 26.84 9.43
C GLU A 29 4.20 25.73 8.94
N PHE A 30 3.64 24.96 9.88
CA PHE A 30 2.59 24.00 9.57
C PHE A 30 1.35 24.69 8.99
N GLU A 31 0.88 24.20 7.85
CA GLU A 31 -0.41 24.55 7.27
C GLU A 31 -1.05 23.34 6.57
N THR A 32 -2.38 23.31 6.54
CA THR A 32 -3.12 22.41 5.67
C THR A 32 -3.13 23.02 4.27
N PHE A 33 -2.49 22.33 3.32
CA PHE A 33 -2.31 22.81 1.96
C PHE A 33 -3.51 22.49 1.07
N ALA A 34 -4.12 21.32 1.25
CA ALA A 34 -5.30 20.84 0.53
C ALA A 34 -6.10 19.84 1.37
N THR A 35 -7.40 19.73 1.10
CA THR A 35 -8.34 18.88 1.85
C THR A 35 -9.23 18.07 0.89
N GLY A 36 -9.95 17.09 1.42
CA GLY A 36 -10.87 16.29 0.60
C GLY A 36 -10.16 15.25 -0.26
N LEU A 37 -8.95 14.84 0.13
CA LEU A 37 -8.14 13.79 -0.52
C LEU A 37 -8.19 12.56 0.37
N ARG A 38 -8.98 11.52 0.03
CA ARG A 38 -9.26 10.42 0.98
C ARG A 38 -7.98 9.77 1.49
N ASN A 39 -7.10 9.37 0.58
CA ASN A 39 -5.86 8.69 0.91
C ASN A 39 -4.86 8.84 -0.22
N SER A 40 -4.24 10.03 -0.30
CA SER A 40 -3.22 10.34 -1.28
C SER A 40 -1.85 9.86 -0.81
N VAL A 41 -1.47 8.66 -1.21
CA VAL A 41 -0.28 7.99 -0.66
C VAL A 41 1.01 8.60 -1.17
N ASP A 42 1.05 9.04 -2.43
CA ASP A 42 2.23 9.65 -3.02
C ASP A 42 1.89 10.86 -3.89
N PHE A 43 2.89 11.71 -4.11
CA PHE A 43 2.75 12.94 -4.87
C PHE A 43 4.07 13.38 -5.50
N GLY A 44 3.98 14.15 -6.58
CA GLY A 44 5.15 14.68 -7.27
C GLY A 44 4.90 15.99 -8.00
N TRP A 45 5.98 16.68 -8.35
CA TRP A 45 5.92 17.89 -9.16
C TRP A 45 6.30 17.55 -10.60
N ALA A 46 5.41 17.90 -11.53
CA ALA A 46 5.69 17.74 -12.94
C ALA A 46 6.86 18.66 -13.36
N PRO A 47 7.94 18.14 -13.98
CA PRO A 47 9.14 18.92 -14.24
C PRO A 47 8.97 20.00 -15.32
N TRP A 48 7.90 19.95 -16.12
CA TRP A 48 7.65 20.88 -17.22
C TRP A 48 6.88 22.14 -16.82
N ASP A 49 6.08 22.10 -15.75
CA ASP A 49 5.27 23.24 -15.28
C ASP A 49 5.24 23.42 -13.76
N ASN A 50 5.94 22.56 -13.03
CA ASN A 50 6.05 22.57 -11.57
C ASN A 50 4.69 22.47 -10.85
N ARG A 51 3.67 21.89 -11.50
CA ARG A 51 2.39 21.59 -10.86
C ARG A 51 2.51 20.33 -10.01
N LEU A 52 1.85 20.36 -8.86
CA LEU A 52 1.81 19.23 -7.92
C LEU A 52 0.67 18.29 -8.32
N TYR A 53 0.98 16.99 -8.34
CA TYR A 53 0.01 15.93 -8.59
C TYR A 53 0.09 14.90 -7.47
N ALA A 54 -1.05 14.34 -7.08
CA ALA A 54 -1.13 13.29 -6.07
C ALA A 54 -2.07 12.17 -6.53
N THR A 55 -1.70 10.92 -6.28
CA THR A 55 -2.61 9.78 -6.41
C THR A 55 -3.65 9.86 -5.29
N ASP A 56 -4.85 9.32 -5.46
CA ASP A 56 -5.82 9.17 -4.37
C ASP A 56 -6.62 7.87 -4.49
N ASN A 57 -6.85 7.23 -3.33
CA ASN A 57 -7.60 5.99 -3.24
C ASN A 57 -9.04 6.30 -2.81
N GLY A 58 -10.00 6.12 -3.72
CA GLY A 58 -11.43 6.27 -3.44
C GLY A 58 -11.97 5.29 -2.39
N ARG A 59 -13.20 5.52 -1.91
CA ARG A 59 -13.82 4.68 -0.87
C ARG A 59 -14.12 3.27 -1.33
N ASP A 60 -14.29 2.41 -0.35
CA ASP A 60 -14.67 1.02 -0.50
C ASP A 60 -16.20 0.85 -0.45
N LEU A 61 -16.67 -0.29 -0.94
CA LEU A 61 -18.03 -0.82 -0.74
C LEU A 61 -19.15 -0.10 -1.53
N LEU A 62 -18.82 0.56 -2.65
CA LEU A 62 -19.79 1.06 -3.63
C LEU A 62 -19.91 0.14 -4.87
N GLY A 63 -19.52 -1.12 -4.69
CA GLY A 63 -19.52 -2.15 -5.71
C GLY A 63 -18.24 -2.17 -6.53
N ASP A 64 -18.26 -2.99 -7.57
CA ASP A 64 -17.09 -3.29 -8.36
C ASP A 64 -16.55 -2.03 -9.06
N ASN A 65 -17.41 -1.29 -9.77
CA ASN A 65 -16.96 -0.27 -10.72
C ASN A 65 -16.84 1.15 -10.16
N LEU A 66 -17.13 1.36 -8.88
CA LEU A 66 -17.17 2.68 -8.27
C LEU A 66 -16.62 2.66 -6.84
N PRO A 67 -16.11 3.81 -6.36
CA PRO A 67 -15.70 4.99 -7.13
C PRO A 67 -14.39 4.73 -7.90
N PRO A 68 -14.03 5.57 -8.89
CA PRO A 68 -12.68 5.53 -9.46
C PRO A 68 -11.62 5.83 -8.39
N CYS A 69 -10.38 5.38 -8.64
CA CYS A 69 -9.22 6.00 -7.98
C CYS A 69 -8.75 7.18 -8.84
N GLU A 70 -7.98 8.10 -8.28
CA GLU A 70 -7.80 9.41 -8.91
C GLU A 70 -6.33 9.82 -9.01
N LEU A 71 -6.01 10.62 -10.03
CA LEU A 71 -4.88 11.54 -10.01
C LEU A 71 -5.40 12.97 -9.94
N ASN A 72 -5.01 13.69 -8.90
CA ASN A 72 -5.44 15.05 -8.64
C ASN A 72 -4.29 16.04 -8.90
N GLN A 73 -4.56 17.14 -9.62
CA GLN A 73 -3.63 18.27 -9.70
C GLN A 73 -3.84 19.16 -8.47
N VAL A 74 -2.98 19.00 -7.46
CA VAL A 74 -3.18 19.59 -6.14
C VAL A 74 -2.76 21.07 -6.12
N VAL A 75 -3.72 21.96 -5.88
CA VAL A 75 -3.54 23.39 -5.64
C VAL A 75 -3.76 23.76 -4.17
N LYS A 76 -3.13 24.86 -3.74
CA LYS A 76 -3.29 25.43 -2.41
C LYS A 76 -4.76 25.77 -2.14
N ASP A 77 -5.23 25.47 -0.93
CA ASP A 77 -6.59 25.71 -0.44
C ASP A 77 -7.66 24.93 -1.23
N GLY A 78 -7.25 23.94 -2.04
CA GLY A 78 -8.14 23.10 -2.83
C GLY A 78 -8.90 22.07 -1.98
N PHE A 79 -10.13 21.77 -2.39
CA PHE A 79 -10.99 20.73 -1.83
C PHE A 79 -11.33 19.68 -2.90
N TYR A 80 -10.96 18.41 -2.69
CA TYR A 80 -11.05 17.34 -3.71
C TYR A 80 -12.24 16.38 -3.50
N GLY A 81 -13.25 16.81 -2.74
CA GLY A 81 -14.54 16.12 -2.68
C GLY A 81 -14.73 15.22 -1.48
N TRP A 82 -13.70 14.54 -0.98
CA TRP A 82 -13.86 13.63 0.17
C TRP A 82 -14.43 14.34 1.41
N PRO A 83 -15.42 13.77 2.13
CA PRO A 83 -16.12 12.51 1.85
C PRO A 83 -17.46 12.69 1.10
N TYR A 84 -17.75 13.87 0.56
CA TYR A 84 -19.06 14.21 -0.01
C TYR A 84 -19.20 13.88 -1.50
N SER A 85 -18.09 13.79 -2.24
CA SER A 85 -18.08 13.44 -3.66
C SER A 85 -16.82 12.69 -4.05
N TRP A 86 -16.89 12.01 -5.20
CA TRP A 86 -15.74 11.40 -5.89
C TRP A 86 -15.74 11.80 -7.37
N GLY A 87 -14.63 11.54 -8.06
CA GLY A 87 -14.47 11.86 -9.48
C GLY A 87 -14.77 13.32 -9.77
N ASP A 88 -15.31 13.61 -10.96
CA ASP A 88 -15.80 14.95 -11.28
C ASP A 88 -17.17 15.19 -10.63
N ARG A 89 -17.13 15.57 -9.34
CA ARG A 89 -18.26 16.04 -8.52
C ARG A 89 -19.45 15.08 -8.47
N GLN A 90 -19.20 13.77 -8.54
CA GLN A 90 -20.27 12.80 -8.35
C GLN A 90 -20.61 12.71 -6.87
N PRO A 91 -21.87 12.97 -6.46
CA PRO A 91 -22.24 13.00 -5.05
C PRO A 91 -22.13 11.60 -4.44
N ASP A 92 -21.56 11.55 -3.24
CA ASP A 92 -21.57 10.34 -2.42
C ASP A 92 -23.00 9.97 -2.01
N PRO A 93 -23.41 8.68 -2.05
CA PRO A 93 -24.80 8.30 -1.82
C PRO A 93 -25.18 8.43 -0.35
N ASP A 94 -24.19 8.34 0.54
CA ASP A 94 -24.40 8.42 1.98
C ASP A 94 -24.23 9.86 2.47
N LEU A 95 -23.26 10.61 1.92
CA LEU A 95 -22.83 11.91 2.44
C LEU A 95 -23.07 13.08 1.49
N GLY A 96 -23.20 12.85 0.19
CA GLY A 96 -23.27 13.91 -0.84
C GLY A 96 -24.63 14.61 -0.91
N ALA A 97 -25.73 13.87 -0.78
CA ALA A 97 -27.09 14.41 -0.98
C ALA A 97 -27.43 15.58 -0.02
N ASN A 98 -26.93 15.52 1.22
CA ASN A 98 -27.14 16.57 2.23
C ASN A 98 -26.08 17.68 2.19
N ASN A 99 -25.08 17.57 1.31
CA ASN A 99 -23.96 18.50 1.21
C ASN A 99 -23.73 19.01 -0.23
N PRO A 100 -24.77 19.47 -0.95
CA PRO A 100 -24.65 19.82 -2.37
C PRO A 100 -23.62 20.92 -2.64
N GLY A 101 -23.48 21.89 -1.72
CA GLY A 101 -22.45 22.93 -1.84
C GLY A 101 -21.02 22.40 -1.70
N ARG A 102 -20.79 21.33 -0.94
CA ARG A 102 -19.46 20.69 -0.86
C ARG A 102 -19.15 19.93 -2.14
N VAL A 103 -20.14 19.23 -2.69
CA VAL A 103 -20.03 18.53 -3.97
C VAL A 103 -19.71 19.50 -5.11
N GLU A 104 -20.49 20.58 -5.25
CA GLU A 104 -20.33 21.58 -6.31
C GLU A 104 -18.97 22.27 -6.26
N ASN A 105 -18.50 22.63 -5.06
CA ASN A 105 -17.23 23.34 -4.88
C ASN A 105 -15.99 22.42 -4.90
N SER A 106 -16.16 21.11 -5.04
CA SER A 106 -15.00 20.22 -5.15
C SER A 106 -14.26 20.39 -6.48
N ILE A 107 -12.97 20.08 -6.46
CA ILE A 107 -12.09 20.04 -7.62
C ILE A 107 -12.04 18.59 -8.09
N GLY A 108 -12.46 18.33 -9.33
CA GLY A 108 -12.38 17.01 -9.92
C GLY A 108 -10.95 16.61 -10.30
N PRO A 109 -10.70 15.30 -10.47
CA PRO A 109 -9.39 14.78 -10.84
C PRO A 109 -9.02 15.14 -12.27
N VAL A 110 -7.72 15.11 -12.56
CA VAL A 110 -7.20 15.28 -13.92
C VAL A 110 -7.12 13.95 -14.69
N HIS A 111 -7.21 12.83 -13.98
CA HIS A 111 -7.28 11.48 -14.55
C HIS A 111 -7.96 10.52 -13.58
N ASP A 112 -8.89 9.72 -14.10
CA ASP A 112 -9.52 8.62 -13.37
C ASP A 112 -8.80 7.31 -13.68
N PHE A 113 -8.36 6.63 -12.63
CA PHE A 113 -8.00 5.22 -12.71
C PHE A 113 -9.23 4.35 -12.55
N LYS A 114 -9.14 3.09 -12.99
CA LYS A 114 -10.17 2.10 -12.70
C LYS A 114 -10.36 1.96 -11.18
N ALA A 115 -11.60 1.77 -10.76
CA ALA A 115 -11.95 1.56 -9.36
C ALA A 115 -11.10 0.46 -8.71
N HIS A 116 -10.70 0.72 -7.46
CA HIS A 116 -9.98 -0.20 -6.57
C HIS A 116 -8.58 -0.61 -7.03
N THR A 117 -7.95 0.08 -8.00
CA THR A 117 -6.57 -0.27 -8.43
C THR A 117 -5.51 0.01 -7.37
N ALA A 118 -5.86 0.80 -6.36
CA ALA A 118 -4.98 1.25 -5.29
C ALA A 118 -3.70 1.94 -5.81
N PRO A 119 -3.79 3.13 -6.45
CA PRO A 119 -2.61 3.86 -6.88
C PRO A 119 -1.84 4.35 -5.64
N LEU A 120 -0.66 3.80 -5.42
CA LEU A 120 0.21 4.16 -4.31
C LEU A 120 1.30 5.10 -4.83
N GLY A 121 2.51 4.60 -5.03
CA GLY A 121 3.65 5.41 -5.46
C GLY A 121 3.56 5.94 -6.88
N MET A 122 4.12 7.13 -7.09
CA MET A 122 4.22 7.77 -8.40
C MET A 122 5.55 8.52 -8.57
N THR A 123 6.07 8.55 -9.79
CA THR A 123 7.24 9.37 -10.12
C THR A 123 7.09 10.00 -11.50
N PHE A 124 7.46 11.28 -11.63
CA PHE A 124 7.58 11.94 -12.92
C PHE A 124 8.91 11.54 -13.56
N LEU A 125 8.86 11.06 -14.80
CA LEU A 125 10.05 10.61 -15.50
C LEU A 125 10.86 11.79 -16.03
N ASN A 126 12.16 11.76 -15.78
CA ASN A 126 13.13 12.55 -16.51
C ASN A 126 13.44 11.84 -17.84
N GLY A 127 12.97 12.41 -18.94
CA GLY A 127 13.14 11.87 -20.29
C GLY A 127 14.59 11.83 -20.79
N LYS A 128 15.55 12.42 -20.06
CA LYS A 128 16.98 12.31 -20.38
C LYS A 128 17.40 10.85 -20.17
N ASN A 129 17.54 10.09 -21.25
CA ASN A 129 17.89 8.65 -21.34
C ASN A 129 16.70 7.67 -21.48
N LEU A 130 15.48 8.16 -21.69
CA LEU A 130 14.32 7.34 -22.04
C LEU A 130 13.89 7.59 -23.50
N PRO A 131 13.10 6.69 -24.11
CA PRO A 131 12.43 6.97 -25.38
C PRO A 131 11.69 8.31 -25.38
N ALA A 132 11.63 8.96 -26.55
CA ALA A 132 11.04 10.29 -26.69
C ALA A 132 9.56 10.36 -26.22
N GLU A 133 8.84 9.23 -26.28
CA GLU A 133 7.46 9.13 -25.78
C GLU A 133 7.31 9.37 -24.26
N PHE A 134 8.39 9.30 -23.49
CA PHE A 134 8.40 9.52 -22.03
C PHE A 134 8.83 10.94 -21.60
N GLN A 135 8.91 11.92 -22.52
CA GLN A 135 9.35 13.27 -22.17
C GLN A 135 8.38 14.04 -21.24
N ARG A 136 7.09 13.71 -21.27
CA ARG A 136 6.06 14.29 -20.39
C ARG A 136 5.20 13.17 -19.82
N SER A 137 5.82 12.36 -18.98
CA SER A 137 5.16 11.19 -18.40
C SER A 137 5.49 10.96 -16.94
N ALA A 138 4.63 10.21 -16.29
CA ALA A 138 4.80 9.70 -14.94
C ALA A 138 4.51 8.20 -14.93
N LEU A 139 5.10 7.49 -13.97
CA LEU A 139 4.72 6.13 -13.64
C LEU A 139 3.89 6.13 -12.36
N VAL A 140 2.90 5.24 -12.29
CA VAL A 140 2.07 5.02 -11.10
C VAL A 140 2.02 3.52 -10.82
N ALA A 141 2.36 3.15 -9.59
CA ALA A 141 2.23 1.79 -9.08
C ALA A 141 0.79 1.55 -8.61
N GLN A 142 0.06 0.66 -9.29
CA GLN A 142 -1.27 0.20 -8.92
C GLN A 142 -1.12 -1.08 -8.10
N HIS A 143 -1.25 -0.96 -6.78
CA HIS A 143 -0.98 -2.02 -5.80
C HIS A 143 -2.00 -3.16 -5.81
N GLY A 144 -3.18 -2.88 -6.35
CA GLY A 144 -4.19 -3.89 -6.65
C GLY A 144 -5.35 -3.94 -5.66
N SER A 145 -6.50 -4.35 -6.19
CA SER A 145 -7.79 -4.37 -5.51
C SER A 145 -7.94 -5.51 -4.52
N TRP A 146 -8.44 -5.23 -3.33
CA TRP A 146 -8.95 -6.28 -2.42
C TRP A 146 -10.49 -6.36 -2.44
N ASN A 147 -11.18 -5.25 -2.70
CA ASN A 147 -12.62 -5.09 -2.55
C ASN A 147 -13.38 -5.15 -3.89
N ARG A 148 -13.17 -6.22 -4.65
CA ARG A 148 -13.77 -6.36 -5.99
C ARG A 148 -13.88 -7.83 -6.39
N THR A 149 -14.89 -8.18 -7.18
CA THR A 149 -15.11 -9.57 -7.63
C THR A 149 -14.01 -10.04 -8.59
N LYS A 150 -13.56 -9.16 -9.49
CA LYS A 150 -12.46 -9.38 -10.43
C LYS A 150 -11.30 -8.46 -10.11
N LYS A 151 -10.10 -9.00 -9.99
CA LYS A 151 -8.91 -8.23 -9.62
C LYS A 151 -8.63 -7.12 -10.63
N SER A 152 -8.12 -6.01 -10.12
CA SER A 152 -7.81 -4.80 -10.88
C SER A 152 -6.59 -4.13 -10.28
N GLY A 153 -5.72 -3.56 -11.11
CA GLY A 153 -4.42 -3.02 -10.68
C GLY A 153 -3.33 -4.07 -10.87
N TYR A 154 -2.49 -4.28 -9.85
CA TYR A 154 -1.36 -5.24 -9.88
C TYR A 154 -0.43 -4.99 -11.07
N ARG A 155 -0.08 -3.72 -11.30
CA ARG A 155 0.72 -3.28 -12.44
C ARG A 155 1.29 -1.90 -12.21
N LEU A 156 2.22 -1.51 -13.08
CA LEU A 156 2.58 -0.13 -13.27
C LEU A 156 1.94 0.39 -14.55
N VAL A 157 1.38 1.58 -14.45
CA VAL A 157 0.90 2.33 -15.61
C VAL A 157 1.80 3.53 -15.84
N SER A 158 1.87 3.95 -17.10
CA SER A 158 2.48 5.19 -17.54
C SER A 158 1.38 6.17 -17.94
N LEU A 159 1.48 7.38 -17.41
CA LEU A 159 0.61 8.49 -17.76
C LEU A 159 1.38 9.44 -18.67
N HIS A 160 0.80 9.81 -19.82
CA HIS A 160 1.43 10.68 -20.81
C HIS A 160 0.60 11.94 -21.02
N TRP A 161 1.22 13.11 -20.84
CA TRP A 161 0.58 14.40 -21.04
C TRP A 161 0.82 14.92 -22.45
N ASP A 162 -0.24 15.29 -23.15
CA ASP A 162 -0.15 16.02 -24.40
C ASP A 162 0.10 17.54 -24.18
N SER A 163 0.19 18.30 -25.27
CA SER A 163 0.39 19.75 -25.21
C SER A 163 -0.79 20.52 -24.60
N ALA A 164 -1.99 19.98 -24.64
CA ALA A 164 -3.20 20.57 -24.03
C ALA A 164 -3.35 20.18 -22.55
N GLY A 165 -2.58 19.20 -22.07
CA GLY A 165 -2.62 18.68 -20.71
C GLY A 165 -3.52 17.45 -20.54
N ALA A 166 -4.07 16.89 -21.63
CA ALA A 166 -4.82 15.65 -21.57
C ALA A 166 -3.88 14.47 -21.27
N ILE A 167 -4.36 13.53 -20.46
CA ILE A 167 -3.58 12.38 -19.98
C ILE A 167 -4.02 11.12 -20.73
N THR A 168 -3.05 10.36 -21.22
CA THR A 168 -3.27 9.00 -21.73
C THR A 168 -2.58 7.99 -20.83
N GLU A 169 -3.32 7.00 -20.33
CA GLU A 169 -2.80 5.87 -19.56
C GLU A 169 -2.39 4.72 -20.49
N ARG A 170 -1.25 4.07 -20.19
CA ARG A 170 -0.78 2.86 -20.85
C ARG A 170 -0.14 1.91 -19.84
N ASP A 171 -0.23 0.61 -20.10
CA ASP A 171 0.54 -0.37 -19.32
C ASP A 171 2.04 -0.14 -19.49
N PHE A 172 2.78 -0.18 -18.37
CA PHE A 172 4.24 -0.07 -18.35
C PHE A 172 4.88 -1.40 -17.92
N LEU A 173 4.44 -1.96 -16.79
CA LEU A 173 4.91 -3.26 -16.29
C LEU A 173 3.73 -4.03 -15.70
N THR A 174 3.47 -5.21 -16.26
CA THR A 174 2.33 -6.08 -15.90
C THR A 174 2.82 -7.47 -15.48
N GLY A 175 1.89 -8.32 -15.06
CA GLY A 175 2.18 -9.71 -14.70
C GLY A 175 2.40 -9.94 -13.22
N PHE A 176 2.03 -8.99 -12.36
CA PHE A 176 1.97 -9.21 -10.90
C PHE A 176 0.69 -9.93 -10.47
N GLU A 177 -0.23 -10.14 -11.41
CA GLU A 177 -1.42 -10.96 -11.25
C GLU A 177 -1.63 -11.78 -12.53
N VAL A 178 -1.94 -13.07 -12.36
CA VAL A 178 -2.20 -14.01 -13.46
C VAL A 178 -3.39 -14.89 -13.09
N ASN A 179 -4.46 -14.89 -13.90
CA ASN A 179 -5.64 -15.73 -13.71
C ASN A 179 -6.28 -15.62 -12.31
N GLU A 180 -6.45 -14.39 -11.83
CA GLU A 180 -6.90 -14.01 -10.50
C GLU A 180 -5.95 -14.39 -9.35
N GLN A 181 -4.73 -14.85 -9.66
CA GLN A 181 -3.69 -15.15 -8.68
C GLN A 181 -2.69 -14.00 -8.59
N VAL A 182 -2.62 -13.38 -7.41
CA VAL A 182 -1.63 -12.33 -7.10
C VAL A 182 -0.28 -12.99 -6.85
N ILE A 183 0.73 -12.53 -7.58
CA ILE A 183 2.12 -12.96 -7.42
C ILE A 183 3.08 -11.80 -7.10
N GLY A 184 2.56 -10.57 -7.06
CA GLY A 184 3.25 -9.39 -6.53
C GLY A 184 2.31 -8.20 -6.41
N ARG A 185 2.72 -7.17 -5.67
CA ARG A 185 1.95 -5.94 -5.46
C ARG A 185 2.90 -4.74 -5.52
N PRO A 186 3.01 -4.08 -6.69
CA PRO A 186 3.91 -2.94 -6.81
C PRO A 186 3.42 -1.80 -5.90
N ALA A 187 4.29 -1.29 -5.04
CA ALA A 187 3.95 -0.29 -4.04
C ALA A 187 4.48 1.10 -4.38
N PHE A 188 5.80 1.23 -4.64
CA PHE A 188 6.42 2.50 -5.02
C PHE A 188 7.28 2.36 -6.27
N VAL A 189 7.48 3.48 -6.97
CA VAL A 189 8.29 3.56 -8.19
C VAL A 189 9.15 4.81 -8.16
N GLU A 190 10.43 4.69 -8.52
CA GLU A 190 11.35 5.81 -8.60
C GLU A 190 12.32 5.68 -9.78
N GLN A 191 12.73 6.80 -10.37
CA GLN A 191 13.77 6.81 -11.40
C GLN A 191 15.14 7.04 -10.77
N GLY A 192 16.04 6.08 -10.94
CA GLY A 192 17.43 6.18 -10.51
C GLY A 192 18.25 7.16 -11.35
N PRO A 193 19.42 7.60 -10.85
CA PRO A 193 20.30 8.54 -11.55
C PRO A 193 20.89 7.98 -12.85
N ASP A 194 20.89 6.65 -13.02
CA ASP A 194 21.28 5.96 -14.25
C ASP A 194 20.13 5.85 -15.28
N GLY A 195 18.98 6.45 -14.98
CA GLY A 195 17.78 6.43 -15.81
C GLY A 195 16.95 5.15 -15.68
N ALA A 196 17.38 4.18 -14.88
CA ALA A 196 16.60 2.96 -14.63
C ALA A 196 15.42 3.24 -13.69
N ILE A 197 14.35 2.47 -13.85
CA ILE A 197 13.16 2.53 -13.01
C ILE A 197 13.27 1.44 -11.94
N TYR A 198 13.11 1.83 -10.69
CA TYR A 198 13.11 0.94 -9.53
C TYR A 198 11.70 0.85 -8.98
N ILE A 199 11.29 -0.36 -8.63
CA ILE A 199 9.90 -0.66 -8.25
C ILE A 199 9.94 -1.54 -7.02
N SER A 200 9.31 -1.13 -5.94
CA SER A 200 9.13 -1.97 -4.76
C SER A 200 7.89 -2.84 -4.88
N ASP A 201 7.98 -4.06 -4.36
CA ASP A 201 6.87 -4.98 -4.21
C ASP A 201 6.86 -5.50 -2.77
N ASP A 202 5.89 -5.04 -2.00
CA ASP A 202 5.77 -5.37 -0.59
C ASP A 202 5.20 -6.78 -0.36
N PHE A 203 4.53 -7.36 -1.36
CA PHE A 203 4.00 -8.72 -1.29
C PHE A 203 5.11 -9.76 -1.37
N THR A 204 6.12 -9.53 -2.21
CA THR A 204 7.26 -10.46 -2.37
C THR A 204 8.53 -10.02 -1.63
N GLY A 205 8.58 -8.78 -1.12
CA GLY A 205 9.80 -8.18 -0.56
C GLY A 205 10.86 -7.88 -1.61
N SER A 206 10.48 -7.78 -2.89
CA SER A 206 11.41 -7.59 -4.01
C SER A 206 11.56 -6.13 -4.42
N ILE A 207 12.72 -5.80 -4.99
CA ILE A 207 12.93 -4.57 -5.77
C ILE A 207 13.22 -4.97 -7.22
N TYR A 208 12.36 -4.53 -8.14
CA TYR A 208 12.59 -4.70 -9.57
C TYR A 208 13.36 -3.50 -10.12
N ARG A 209 14.22 -3.75 -11.11
CA ARG A 209 14.94 -2.71 -11.84
C ARG A 209 14.70 -2.87 -13.34
N VAL A 210 14.08 -1.88 -13.97
CA VAL A 210 13.84 -1.82 -15.41
C VAL A 210 14.78 -0.79 -16.03
N GLY A 211 15.58 -1.21 -17.02
CA GLY A 211 16.50 -0.33 -17.74
C GLY A 211 16.18 -0.27 -19.22
N TYR A 212 16.40 0.89 -19.84
CA TYR A 212 16.28 1.08 -21.29
C TYR A 212 17.59 0.73 -22.02
N GLY A 213 17.50 0.07 -23.18
CA GLY A 213 18.66 -0.34 -24.01
C GLY A 213 18.92 -1.84 -23.99
N GLU A 214 20.08 -2.28 -24.51
CA GLU A 214 20.48 -3.69 -24.41
C GLU A 214 20.52 -4.08 -22.93
N GLY A 215 19.73 -5.09 -22.56
CA GLY A 215 19.76 -5.65 -21.23
C GLY A 215 21.22 -5.90 -20.88
N ARG A 216 21.72 -5.26 -19.81
CA ARG A 216 23.08 -5.51 -19.35
C ARG A 216 23.23 -7.03 -19.35
N LYS A 217 24.10 -7.57 -20.22
CA LYS A 217 24.65 -8.90 -20.00
C LYS A 217 25.03 -8.84 -18.55
N HIS A 218 24.35 -9.61 -17.71
CA HIS A 218 24.63 -9.59 -16.29
C HIS A 218 26.13 -9.92 -16.22
N ALA A 219 26.99 -8.90 -16.06
CA ALA A 219 28.25 -9.07 -15.41
C ALA A 219 27.77 -9.59 -14.08
N GLY A 220 27.82 -10.92 -13.93
CA GLY A 220 26.98 -11.65 -13.00
C GLY A 220 26.87 -10.79 -11.78
N ILE A 221 25.66 -10.30 -11.48
CA ILE A 221 25.43 -9.77 -10.14
C ILE A 221 25.79 -10.99 -9.33
N ALA A 222 27.01 -11.02 -8.79
CA ALA A 222 27.45 -12.06 -7.87
C ALA A 222 26.36 -11.98 -6.86
N ALA A 223 25.43 -12.96 -6.93
CA ALA A 223 24.07 -12.85 -6.41
C ALA A 223 24.24 -12.09 -5.13
N SER A 224 23.80 -10.80 -5.08
CA SER A 224 24.15 -9.87 -4.00
C SER A 224 24.20 -10.75 -2.81
N GLN A 225 25.40 -11.02 -2.24
CA GLN A 225 25.54 -12.08 -1.25
C GLN A 225 24.32 -11.84 -0.40
N ARG A 226 23.33 -12.77 -0.43
CA ARG A 226 22.20 -12.62 0.48
C ARG A 226 22.92 -12.27 1.76
N MET A 227 22.60 -11.13 2.39
CA MET A 227 23.07 -10.94 3.75
C MET A 227 22.77 -12.28 4.40
N PRO A 228 23.81 -13.10 4.69
CA PRO A 228 23.69 -14.55 4.62
C PRO A 228 22.53 -14.94 5.49
N ASP A 229 21.37 -15.29 4.91
CA ASP A 229 20.02 -15.20 5.49
C ASP A 229 20.03 -14.72 6.96
N GLU A 230 20.41 -13.46 7.30
CA GLU A 230 20.98 -13.09 8.62
C GLU A 230 21.07 -14.27 9.60
N ASP A 231 22.01 -15.16 9.26
CA ASP A 231 22.08 -16.59 9.52
C ASP A 231 20.74 -17.25 9.99
N LYS A 232 20.13 -18.12 9.17
CA LYS A 232 19.06 -19.04 9.61
C LYS A 232 19.49 -19.91 10.80
N ASN A 233 20.79 -19.89 11.12
CA ASN A 233 21.46 -20.43 12.28
C ASN A 233 22.26 -19.37 13.08
N ALA A 234 22.03 -18.06 12.92
CA ALA A 234 22.56 -17.01 13.79
C ALA A 234 21.77 -17.12 15.08
N GLN A 235 22.14 -18.13 15.83
CA GLN A 235 22.10 -18.11 17.25
C GLN A 235 22.95 -16.88 17.65
N LEU A 236 22.30 -15.71 17.73
CA LEU A 236 22.40 -14.90 18.96
C LEU A 236 22.49 -15.93 20.07
N PRO A 237 23.55 -15.95 20.91
CA PRO A 237 23.86 -17.10 21.76
C PRO A 237 22.58 -17.53 22.46
N MET A 238 21.93 -18.51 21.84
CA MET A 238 20.66 -18.98 22.33
C MET A 238 21.17 -19.81 23.48
N VAL A 239 20.75 -19.43 24.68
CA VAL A 239 20.50 -20.47 25.65
C VAL A 239 19.67 -21.49 24.86
N GLU A 240 20.26 -22.64 24.52
CA GLU A 240 19.53 -23.74 23.89
C GLU A 240 18.40 -24.04 24.87
N LEU A 241 17.24 -23.45 24.61
CA LEU A 241 16.04 -23.69 25.39
C LEU A 241 15.84 -25.18 25.31
N SER A 242 15.80 -25.82 26.48
CA SER A 242 15.60 -27.24 26.56
C SER A 242 14.29 -27.61 25.85
N ALA A 243 14.13 -28.88 25.47
CA ALA A 243 12.86 -29.35 24.94
C ALA A 243 11.67 -29.06 25.89
N GLU A 244 11.96 -28.95 27.20
CA GLU A 244 11.02 -28.56 28.24
C GLU A 244 10.67 -27.06 28.15
N ASP A 245 11.66 -26.18 28.00
CA ASP A 245 11.45 -24.74 27.84
C ASP A 245 10.66 -24.43 26.56
N ILE A 246 10.95 -25.12 25.46
CA ILE A 246 10.19 -24.99 24.20
C ILE A 246 8.73 -25.44 24.40
N ALA A 247 8.50 -26.51 25.17
CA ALA A 247 7.14 -26.98 25.46
C ALA A 247 6.37 -25.98 26.34
N GLN A 248 7.05 -25.35 27.31
CA GLN A 248 6.48 -24.30 28.14
C GLN A 248 6.11 -23.06 27.32
N GLU A 249 6.99 -22.63 26.41
CA GLU A 249 6.73 -21.52 25.49
C GLU A 249 5.53 -21.78 24.57
N ILE A 250 5.39 -23.01 24.05
CA ILE A 250 4.23 -23.39 23.23
C ILE A 250 2.94 -23.39 24.06
N ALA A 251 2.98 -23.90 25.29
CA ALA A 251 1.83 -23.89 26.19
C ALA A 251 1.42 -22.46 26.56
N LYS A 252 2.39 -21.57 26.79
CA LYS A 252 2.15 -20.13 26.99
C LYS A 252 1.56 -19.49 25.74
N GLY A 253 2.07 -19.84 24.56
CA GLY A 253 1.53 -19.38 23.28
C GLY A 253 0.07 -19.81 23.05
N ASP A 254 -0.28 -21.05 23.38
CA ASP A 254 -1.68 -21.53 23.34
C ASP A 254 -2.58 -20.73 24.30
N GLN A 255 -2.11 -20.47 25.53
CA GLN A 255 -2.84 -19.65 26.50
C GLN A 255 -3.10 -18.24 25.97
N LEU A 256 -2.10 -17.59 25.37
CA LEU A 256 -2.24 -16.28 24.74
C LEU A 256 -3.23 -16.33 23.57
N TYR A 257 -3.14 -17.37 22.73
CA TYR A 257 -4.05 -17.59 21.60
C TYR A 257 -5.52 -17.69 22.05
N GLN A 258 -5.80 -18.38 23.15
CA GLN A 258 -7.14 -18.43 23.74
C GLN A 258 -7.51 -17.11 24.44
N GLN A 259 -6.60 -16.50 25.19
CA GLN A 259 -6.84 -15.27 25.96
C GLN A 259 -7.28 -14.11 25.08
N TYR A 260 -6.66 -13.97 23.90
CA TYR A 260 -6.98 -12.92 22.94
C TYR A 260 -8.03 -13.33 21.91
N ASP A 261 -8.66 -14.50 22.11
CA ASP A 261 -9.70 -15.07 21.24
C ASP A 261 -9.31 -15.07 19.76
N CYS A 262 -8.05 -15.39 19.47
CA CYS A 262 -7.49 -15.39 18.11
C CYS A 262 -8.29 -16.35 17.19
N ALA A 263 -8.87 -17.40 17.77
CA ALA A 263 -9.66 -18.37 17.02
C ALA A 263 -10.93 -17.76 16.39
N SER A 264 -11.50 -16.70 16.96
CA SER A 264 -12.66 -16.00 16.38
C SER A 264 -12.40 -15.48 14.95
N CYS A 265 -11.13 -15.22 14.61
CA CYS A 265 -10.71 -14.76 13.28
C CYS A 265 -10.01 -15.85 12.45
N HIS A 266 -9.57 -16.94 13.07
CA HIS A 266 -8.67 -17.92 12.44
C HIS A 266 -9.23 -19.34 12.36
N ASP A 267 -10.30 -19.65 13.10
CA ASP A 267 -10.96 -20.96 13.13
C ASP A 267 -12.42 -20.84 12.67
N PRO A 268 -12.80 -21.38 11.48
CA PRO A 268 -14.17 -21.37 10.99
C PRO A 268 -15.20 -21.98 11.96
N ALA A 269 -14.77 -22.89 12.85
CA ALA A 269 -15.68 -23.51 13.82
C ALA A 269 -15.96 -22.61 15.03
N ARG A 270 -15.19 -21.53 15.22
CA ARG A 270 -15.29 -20.61 16.35
C ARG A 270 -15.58 -19.15 15.95
N ALA A 271 -15.53 -18.87 14.65
CA ALA A 271 -15.87 -17.57 14.10
C ALA A 271 -17.38 -17.29 14.13
N GLY A 272 -17.76 -16.02 14.25
CA GLY A 272 -19.16 -15.60 14.11
C GLY A 272 -19.67 -15.79 12.68
N GLU A 273 -21.00 -15.90 12.50
CA GLU A 273 -21.62 -16.19 11.19
C GLU A 273 -21.21 -15.21 10.06
N ASP A 274 -20.81 -13.98 10.41
CA ASP A 274 -20.40 -12.93 9.46
C ASP A 274 -18.87 -12.69 9.39
N VAL A 275 -18.05 -13.52 10.05
CA VAL A 275 -16.59 -13.36 10.08
C VAL A 275 -15.92 -14.23 9.02
N VAL A 276 -15.26 -13.60 8.04
CA VAL A 276 -14.38 -14.30 7.11
C VAL A 276 -13.09 -14.67 7.84
N THR A 277 -12.87 -15.96 8.05
CA THR A 277 -11.68 -16.44 8.76
C THR A 277 -10.43 -16.44 7.89
N VAL A 278 -9.28 -16.21 8.52
CA VAL A 278 -7.96 -16.30 7.90
C VAL A 278 -7.27 -17.58 8.40
N PRO A 279 -7.15 -18.63 7.58
CA PRO A 279 -6.54 -19.88 8.04
C PRO A 279 -5.07 -19.70 8.42
N LEU A 280 -4.65 -20.34 9.51
CA LEU A 280 -3.26 -20.35 10.00
C LEU A 280 -2.43 -21.50 9.40
N ALA A 281 -2.83 -22.03 8.26
CA ALA A 281 -2.12 -23.12 7.60
C ALA A 281 -0.77 -22.64 7.00
N ASN A 282 0.21 -23.55 6.99
CA ASN A 282 1.51 -23.38 6.34
C ASN A 282 2.27 -22.12 6.80
N LEU A 283 2.14 -21.71 8.06
CA LEU A 283 2.87 -20.55 8.59
C LEU A 283 4.37 -20.80 8.64
N ALA A 284 4.79 -22.03 8.95
CA ALA A 284 6.20 -22.42 8.98
C ALA A 284 6.90 -22.34 7.62
N GLU A 285 6.15 -22.31 6.51
CA GLU A 285 6.70 -22.11 5.16
C GLU A 285 6.96 -20.62 4.85
N ARG A 286 6.28 -19.72 5.57
CA ARG A 286 6.26 -18.27 5.30
C ARG A 286 7.01 -17.45 6.34
N TYR A 287 7.10 -17.94 7.58
CA TYR A 287 7.64 -17.19 8.71
C TYR A 287 8.65 -18.04 9.51
N SER A 288 9.76 -17.42 9.90
CA SER A 288 10.58 -17.85 11.04
C SER A 288 9.94 -17.39 12.36
N ARG A 289 10.36 -17.98 13.50
CA ARG A 289 9.95 -17.53 14.84
C ARG A 289 10.15 -16.02 15.03
N GLN A 290 11.30 -15.51 14.61
CA GLN A 290 11.62 -14.09 14.71
C GLN A 290 10.68 -13.24 13.83
N SER A 291 10.52 -13.59 12.55
CA SER A 291 9.64 -12.82 11.65
C SER A 291 8.17 -12.85 12.07
N MET A 292 7.72 -13.96 12.71
CA MET A 292 6.38 -14.06 13.29
C MET A 292 6.24 -13.17 14.54
N SER A 293 7.24 -13.16 15.42
CA SER A 293 7.27 -12.28 16.60
C SER A 293 7.28 -10.80 16.22
N GLU A 294 8.01 -10.45 15.15
CA GLU A 294 8.01 -9.10 14.57
C GLU A 294 6.66 -8.74 13.94
N PHE A 295 6.05 -9.65 13.18
CA PHE A 295 4.71 -9.47 12.63
C PHE A 295 3.66 -9.22 13.73
N LEU A 296 3.72 -9.98 14.83
CA LEU A 296 2.83 -9.81 15.98
C LEU A 296 3.03 -8.48 16.72
N ALA A 297 4.17 -7.80 16.55
CA ALA A 297 4.42 -6.48 17.13
C ALA A 297 3.68 -5.38 16.37
N THR A 298 3.53 -5.54 15.05
CA THR A 298 2.87 -4.58 14.16
C THR A 298 2.02 -5.32 13.11
N PRO A 299 0.91 -5.95 13.52
CA PRO A 299 0.13 -6.77 12.60
C PRO A 299 -0.55 -5.89 11.55
N THR A 300 -0.70 -6.43 10.33
CA THR A 300 -1.39 -5.72 9.24
C THR A 300 -2.90 -5.73 9.46
N PRO A 301 -3.61 -4.60 9.30
CA PRO A 301 -5.07 -4.59 9.34
C PRO A 301 -5.69 -5.63 8.40
N PRO A 302 -6.79 -6.31 8.78
CA PRO A 302 -7.69 -5.99 9.88
C PRO A 302 -7.29 -6.59 11.25
N MET A 303 -6.13 -7.23 11.38
CA MET A 303 -5.71 -7.86 12.64
C MET A 303 -5.45 -6.80 13.72
N PRO A 304 -6.08 -6.89 14.91
CA PRO A 304 -5.83 -5.97 16.02
C PRO A 304 -4.40 -6.09 16.53
N ALA A 305 -3.82 -4.97 16.98
CA ALA A 305 -2.59 -4.98 17.74
C ALA A 305 -2.89 -5.38 19.19
N PHE A 306 -2.22 -6.42 19.68
CA PHE A 306 -2.33 -6.89 21.06
C PHE A 306 -1.18 -6.33 21.92
N PRO A 307 -1.42 -5.99 23.19
CA PRO A 307 -0.40 -5.45 24.10
C PRO A 307 0.53 -6.57 24.61
N LEU A 308 1.19 -7.28 23.70
CA LEU A 308 2.08 -8.40 23.99
C LEU A 308 3.49 -7.90 24.30
N THR A 309 4.13 -8.44 25.33
CA THR A 309 5.58 -8.26 25.53
C THR A 309 6.36 -9.01 24.45
N THR A 310 7.67 -8.75 24.33
CA THR A 310 8.50 -9.52 23.39
C THR A 310 8.48 -11.02 23.69
N GLU A 311 8.49 -11.39 24.97
CA GLU A 311 8.41 -12.79 25.41
C GLU A 311 7.06 -13.43 25.05
N ASP A 312 5.96 -12.69 25.15
CA ASP A 312 4.63 -13.20 24.79
C ASP A 312 4.49 -13.39 23.27
N ARG A 313 5.04 -12.47 22.46
CA ARG A 313 5.06 -12.62 21.00
C ARG A 313 5.89 -13.81 20.57
N ASP A 314 7.01 -14.03 21.23
CA ASP A 314 7.92 -15.14 21.03
C ASP A 314 7.28 -16.51 21.36
N ALA A 315 6.56 -16.60 22.48
CA ALA A 315 5.78 -17.76 22.87
C ALA A 315 4.63 -18.05 21.90
N LEU A 316 3.89 -17.01 21.51
CA LEU A 316 2.80 -17.12 20.54
C LEU A 316 3.30 -17.52 19.15
N ALA A 317 4.45 -16.99 18.71
CA ALA A 317 5.10 -17.38 17.45
C ALA A 317 5.48 -18.87 17.47
N ASN A 318 6.04 -19.38 18.56
CA ASN A 318 6.37 -20.80 18.72
C ASN A 318 5.14 -21.71 18.63
N TYR A 319 4.02 -21.29 19.21
CA TYR A 319 2.75 -22.00 19.11
C TYR A 319 2.21 -22.00 17.68
N LEU A 320 2.10 -20.83 17.04
CA LEU A 320 1.53 -20.66 15.70
C LEU A 320 2.30 -21.42 14.62
N LEU A 321 3.63 -21.48 14.73
CA LEU A 321 4.48 -22.20 13.76
C LEU A 321 4.45 -23.72 13.92
N LYS A 322 3.85 -24.23 15.00
CA LYS A 322 3.62 -25.66 15.24
C LYS A 322 2.15 -26.08 15.13
N ALA A 323 1.23 -25.12 15.00
CA ALA A 323 -0.17 -25.41 14.77
C ALA A 323 -0.33 -26.12 13.40
N PRO A 324 -1.07 -27.25 13.34
CA PRO A 324 -1.23 -28.05 12.12
C PRO A 324 -1.99 -27.33 11.01
#